data_AF-A0A258EST2-F1
#
_entry.id   AF-A0A258EST2-F1
#
_cell.length_a   1.000
_cell.length_b   1.000
_cell.length_c   1.000
_cell.angle_alpha   90.00
_cell.angle_beta   90.00
_cell.angle_gamma   90.00
#
_symmetry.space_group_name_H-M   'P 1'
#
loop_
_entity.id
_entity.type
_entity.pdbx_description
1 polymer ?
#
loop_
_entity_poly.entity_id
_entity_poly.type
_entity_poly.pdbx_seq_one_letter_code
_entity_poly.pdbx_strand_id
1 'polypeptide(L)'
;MKNMKKTIILIGLLLLTSSSLLAQQESLITFYRNHLNLVNPAYVGVGESTSFQSTIRQQWTGIAEAPSTQAVSLTTPIGSKNL
;
A
#
# COMPACT_ATOMS: atom_id res chain seq x y z
N MET A 1 -16.53 -32.46 34.09
CA MET A 1 -16.75 -32.65 32.62
C MET A 1 -17.60 -31.57 31.95
N LYS A 2 -18.74 -31.13 32.52
CA LYS A 2 -19.63 -30.12 31.92
C LYS A 2 -18.94 -28.77 31.62
N ASN A 3 -18.03 -28.34 32.51
CA ASN A 3 -17.27 -27.09 32.34
C ASN A 3 -16.22 -27.20 31.21
N MET A 4 -15.55 -28.34 31.06
CA MET A 4 -14.62 -28.57 29.93
C MET A 4 -15.33 -28.55 28.58
N LYS A 5 -16.54 -29.11 28.50
CA LYS A 5 -17.35 -29.05 27.27
C LYS A 5 -17.70 -27.61 26.89
N LYS A 6 -18.05 -26.77 27.87
CA LYS A 6 -18.29 -25.34 27.67
C LYS A 6 -17.03 -24.60 27.19
N THR A 7 -15.88 -24.89 27.78
CA THR A 7 -14.59 -24.31 27.37
C THR A 7 -14.25 -24.67 25.92
N ILE A 8 -14.43 -25.94 25.54
CA ILE A 8 -14.20 -26.42 24.16
C ILE A 8 -15.13 -25.72 23.17
N ILE A 9 -16.42 -25.58 23.52
CA ILE A 9 -17.40 -24.87 22.68
C ILE A 9 -17.01 -23.40 22.53
N LEU A 10 -16.59 -22.75 23.61
CA LEU A 10 -16.18 -21.35 23.59
C LEU A 10 -14.94 -21.12 22.70
N ILE A 11 -13.94 -22.00 22.80
CA ILE A 11 -12.73 -21.97 21.97
C ILE A 11 -13.10 -22.19 20.49
N GLY A 12 -13.97 -23.16 20.20
CA GLY A 12 -14.47 -23.40 18.85
C GLY A 12 -15.16 -22.17 18.25
N LEU A 13 -16.00 -21.49 19.03
CA LEU A 13 -16.68 -20.26 18.60
C LEU A 13 -15.70 -19.10 18.34
N LEU A 14 -14.67 -18.97 19.17
CA LEU A 14 -13.62 -17.95 19.00
C LEU A 14 -12.82 -18.18 17.71
N LEU A 15 -12.48 -19.43 17.41
CA LEU A 15 -11.73 -19.79 16.19
C LEU A 15 -12.54 -19.52 14.93
N LEU A 16 -13.86 -19.76 14.95
CA LEU A 16 -14.75 -19.50 13.80
C LEU A 16 -14.87 -18.01 13.42
N THR A 17 -14.58 -17.09 14.35
CA THR A 17 -14.66 -15.63 14.12
C THR A 17 -13.30 -14.97 13.87
N SER A 18 -12.21 -15.74 13.93
CA SER A 18 -10.84 -15.23 13.85
C SER A 18 -10.35 -14.89 12.44
N SER A 19 -11.02 -15.38 11.39
CA SER A 19 -10.53 -15.34 10.01
C SER A 19 -10.85 -14.06 9.23
N SER A 20 -11.52 -13.08 9.86
CA SER A 20 -11.99 -11.85 9.18
C SER A 20 -11.23 -10.59 9.60
N LEU A 21 -9.97 -10.72 10.01
CA LEU A 21 -9.10 -9.56 10.17
C LEU A 21 -8.60 -9.13 8.78
N LEU A 22 -9.36 -8.28 8.11
CA LEU A 22 -8.85 -7.44 7.03
C LEU A 22 -7.84 -6.47 7.64
N ALA A 23 -6.63 -6.95 7.90
CA ALA A 23 -5.53 -6.08 8.25
C ALA A 23 -5.40 -5.07 7.11
N GLN A 24 -5.66 -3.81 7.46
CA GLN A 24 -5.64 -2.63 6.60
C GLN A 24 -4.71 -2.82 5.41
N GLN A 25 -5.26 -2.87 4.19
CA GLN A 25 -4.42 -2.84 3.01
C GLN A 25 -3.76 -1.46 2.98
N GLU A 26 -2.47 -1.44 3.31
CA GLU A 26 -1.67 -0.23 3.44
C GLU A 26 -1.89 0.66 2.21
N SER A 27 -1.90 1.98 2.42
CA SER A 27 -2.07 3.04 1.39
C SER A 27 -1.07 3.01 0.23
N LEU A 28 -0.26 1.96 0.12
CA LEU A 28 0.76 1.74 -0.88
C LEU A 28 0.17 1.72 -2.28
N ILE A 29 -1.09 1.31 -2.49
CA ILE A 29 -1.67 1.22 -3.85
C ILE A 29 -1.63 2.57 -4.58
N THR A 30 -1.95 3.67 -3.90
CA THR A 30 -1.92 5.01 -4.51
C THR A 30 -0.49 5.48 -4.73
N PHE A 31 0.41 5.28 -3.75
CA PHE A 31 1.82 5.65 -3.90
C PHE A 31 2.50 4.85 -5.03
N TYR A 32 2.24 3.54 -5.10
CA TYR A 32 2.72 2.64 -6.12
C TYR A 32 2.26 3.06 -7.51
N ARG A 33 0.99 3.42 -7.68
CA ARG A 33 0.49 3.89 -8.99
C ARG A 33 1.08 5.25 -9.39
N ASN A 34 1.19 6.19 -8.45
CA ASN A 34 1.67 7.54 -8.72
C ASN A 34 3.20 7.63 -8.85
N HIS A 35 3.94 6.68 -8.26
CA HIS A 35 5.40 6.66 -8.30
C HIS A 35 5.91 5.28 -8.72
N LEU A 36 5.25 4.68 -9.72
CA LEU A 36 5.59 3.34 -10.19
C LEU A 36 7.04 3.28 -10.70
N ASN A 37 7.55 4.39 -11.22
CA ASN A 37 8.94 4.57 -11.61
C ASN A 37 9.95 4.40 -10.46
N LEU A 38 9.56 4.70 -9.20
CA LEU A 38 10.43 4.48 -8.03
C LEU A 38 10.50 3.01 -7.62
N VAL A 39 9.43 2.25 -7.88
CA VAL A 39 9.33 0.82 -7.54
C VAL A 39 9.89 -0.04 -8.66
N ASN A 40 9.58 0.32 -9.91
CA ASN A 40 10.02 -0.36 -11.11
C ASN A 40 10.55 0.65 -12.14
N PRO A 41 11.89 0.84 -12.22
CA PRO A 41 12.50 1.75 -13.18
C PRO A 41 12.21 1.40 -14.65
N ALA A 42 11.91 0.13 -14.97
CA ALA A 42 11.55 -0.27 -16.34
C ALA A 42 10.18 0.29 -16.79
N TYR A 43 9.37 0.81 -15.85
CA TYR A 43 8.12 1.49 -16.18
C TYR A 43 8.33 2.93 -16.69
N VAL A 44 9.52 3.50 -16.50
CA VAL A 44 9.84 4.85 -16.98
C VAL A 44 9.72 4.89 -18.51
N GLY A 45 8.84 5.75 -19.02
CA GLY A 45 8.61 5.93 -20.46
C GLY A 45 7.60 4.97 -21.09
N VAL A 46 6.92 4.12 -20.31
CA VAL A 46 5.77 3.30 -20.80
C VAL A 46 4.59 4.19 -21.22
N GLY A 47 4.41 5.33 -20.55
CA GLY A 47 3.41 6.31 -20.94
C GLY A 47 3.85 7.13 -22.16
N GLU A 48 2.91 7.49 -23.02
CA GLU A 48 3.17 8.26 -24.26
C GLU A 48 3.42 9.75 -24.02
N SER A 49 3.28 10.23 -22.78
CA SER A 49 3.41 11.65 -22.43
C SER A 49 4.44 11.87 -21.31
N THR A 50 5.01 13.07 -21.29
CA THR A 50 5.77 13.54 -20.13
C THR A 50 4.81 13.72 -18.96
N SER A 51 5.12 13.12 -17.82
CA SER A 51 4.33 13.17 -16.60
C SER A 51 5.19 13.63 -15.43
N PHE A 52 4.58 14.46 -14.56
CA PHE A 52 5.17 14.97 -13.34
C PHE A 52 4.23 14.65 -12.18
N GLN A 53 4.74 14.06 -11.09
CA GLN A 53 3.95 13.75 -9.91
C GLN A 53 4.68 14.20 -8.64
N SER A 54 3.91 14.71 -7.68
CA SER A 54 4.39 15.10 -6.35
C SER A 54 3.41 14.58 -5.30
N THR A 55 3.92 13.92 -4.27
CA THR A 55 3.13 13.33 -3.19
C THR A 55 3.73 13.73 -1.85
N ILE A 56 2.87 14.20 -0.94
CA ILE A 56 3.16 14.36 0.48
C ILE A 56 2.12 13.57 1.23
N ARG A 57 2.57 12.68 2.13
CA ARG A 57 1.68 11.85 2.94
C ARG A 57 2.12 11.83 4.40
N GLN A 58 1.16 12.02 5.29
CA GLN A 58 1.31 11.84 6.73
C GLN A 58 0.72 10.49 7.14
N GLN A 59 1.45 9.64 7.87
CA GLN A 59 0.93 8.32 8.31
C GLN A 59 -0.17 8.46 9.37
N TRP A 60 -0.05 9.45 10.27
CA TRP A 60 -0.99 9.69 11.37
C TRP A 60 -1.31 11.17 11.51
N THR A 61 -2.59 11.52 11.56
CA THR A 61 -3.05 12.89 11.82
C THR A 61 -3.08 13.16 13.32
N GLY A 62 -2.69 14.37 13.74
CA GLY A 62 -2.79 14.80 15.14
C GLY A 62 -1.70 14.30 16.07
N ILE A 63 -0.72 13.53 15.57
CA ILE A 63 0.48 13.14 16.31
C ILE A 63 1.62 14.04 15.87
N ALA A 64 2.20 14.78 16.82
CA ALA A 64 3.39 15.60 16.57
C ALA A 64 4.54 14.71 16.08
N GLU A 65 5.27 15.17 15.07
CA GLU A 65 6.41 14.45 14.48
C GLU A 65 6.08 13.05 13.93
N ALA A 66 4.80 12.76 13.64
CA ALA A 66 4.46 11.48 13.02
C ALA A 66 5.18 11.31 11.66
N PRO A 67 5.47 10.06 11.24
CA PRO A 67 6.17 9.79 10.00
C PRO A 67 5.46 10.42 8.80
N SER A 68 6.27 11.07 7.95
CA SER A 68 5.82 11.63 6.68
C SER A 68 6.65 11.07 5.53
N THR A 69 6.03 10.95 4.36
CA THR A 69 6.66 10.51 3.13
C THR A 69 6.45 11.58 2.07
N GLN A 70 7.52 11.95 1.40
CA GLN A 70 7.52 12.93 0.32
C GLN A 70 8.21 12.33 -0.89
N ALA A 71 7.59 12.43 -2.05
CA ALA A 71 8.14 11.90 -3.29
C ALA A 71 7.80 12.81 -4.47
N VAL A 72 8.77 13.00 -5.35
CA VAL A 72 8.62 13.73 -6.61
C VAL A 72 9.16 12.85 -7.72
N SER A 73 8.40 12.74 -8.81
CA SER A 73 8.79 11.99 -10.00
C SER A 73 8.52 12.79 -11.27
N LEU A 74 9.45 12.68 -12.22
CA LEU A 74 9.33 13.19 -13.56
C LEU A 74 9.66 12.04 -14.51
N THR A 75 8.75 11.74 -15.42
CA THR A 75 8.91 10.68 -16.43
C THR A 75 8.65 11.28 -17.79
N THR A 76 9.55 11.07 -18.73
CA THR A 76 9.39 11.50 -20.13
C THR A 76 9.71 10.31 -21.02
N PRO A 77 8.81 9.91 -21.94
CA PRO A 77 9.17 8.95 -22.96
C PRO A 77 10.22 9.56 -23.86
N ILE A 78 11.36 8.88 -23.97
CA ILE A 78 12.41 9.23 -24.91
C ILE A 78 12.08 8.43 -26.16
N GLY A 79 11.39 9.06 -27.12
CA GLY A 79 10.92 8.39 -28.34
C GLY A 79 12.05 7.66 -29.06
N SER A 80 11.72 6.54 -29.72
CA SER A 80 12.64 5.73 -30.51
C SER A 80 13.31 6.59 -31.58
N LYS A 81 14.51 7.07 -31.29
CA LYS A 81 15.45 7.44 -32.34
C LYS A 81 16.01 6.11 -32.83
N ASN A 82 15.44 5.64 -33.95
CA ASN A 82 15.80 4.45 -34.72
C ASN A 82 17.13 3.80 -34.27
N LEU A 83 17.04 2.62 -33.66
CA LEU A 83 18.11 1.64 -33.70
C LEU A 83 18.10 0.96 -35.07
#